data_AF-A0A3B8ZJR2-F1
#
_entry.id   AF-A0A3B8ZJR2-F1
#
_cell.length_a   1.000
_cell.length_b   1.000
_cell.length_c   1.000
_cell.angle_alpha   90.00
_cell.angle_beta   90.00
_cell.angle_gamma   90.00
#
_symmetry.space_group_name_H-M   'P 1'
#
loop_
_entity.id
_entity.type
_entity.pdbx_description
1 polymer ?
#
loop_
_entity_poly.entity_id
_entity_poly.type
_entity_poly.pdbx_seq_one_letter_code
_entity_poly.pdbx_strand_id
1 'polypeptide(L)'
;TRILSSLVRIRSVEIGQENLVGTKLPVAKQVAFDVAEYSRMVMTFWVDLLIENMQRMAELNVLKQVRMERVRILDHAARRITQRVNLFEKVLIPKAEQNIRKIVIFLSDQERAAVVRSKIAKNKSLEKHR
;
A
#
# COMPACT_ATOMS: atom_id res chain seq x y z
N THR A 1 -8.64 -13.58 43.85
CA THR A 1 -8.39 -12.85 42.58
C THR A 1 -8.50 -13.70 41.31
N ARG A 2 -8.06 -14.96 41.29
CA ARG A 2 -8.07 -15.84 40.08
C ARG A 2 -9.47 -16.19 39.51
N ILE A 3 -10.51 -16.11 40.34
CA ILE A 3 -11.90 -16.45 39.96
C ILE A 3 -12.53 -15.33 39.10
N LEU A 4 -12.23 -14.05 39.39
CA LEU A 4 -12.80 -12.90 38.67
C LEU A 4 -12.31 -12.81 37.22
N SER A 5 -11.04 -13.16 36.98
CA SER A 5 -10.46 -13.19 35.63
C SER A 5 -11.00 -14.32 34.75
N SER A 6 -11.72 -15.29 35.32
CA SER A 6 -12.33 -16.40 34.58
C SER A 6 -13.79 -16.13 34.17
N LEU A 7 -14.34 -14.98 34.56
CA LEU A 7 -15.73 -14.59 34.33
C LEU A 7 -16.01 -14.17 32.88
N VAL A 8 -15.02 -13.66 32.16
CA VAL A 8 -15.18 -13.21 30.78
C VAL A 8 -14.15 -13.91 29.90
N ARG A 9 -14.62 -14.68 28.92
CA ARG A 9 -13.79 -15.30 27.88
C ARG A 9 -14.15 -14.72 26.53
N ILE A 10 -13.16 -14.50 25.68
CA ILE A 10 -13.41 -14.11 24.30
C ILE A 10 -13.81 -15.39 23.54
N ARG A 11 -15.03 -15.41 22.98
CA ARG A 11 -15.55 -16.55 22.21
C ARG A 11 -14.99 -16.52 20.80
N SER A 12 -15.10 -15.38 20.13
CA SER A 12 -14.60 -15.18 18.77
C SER A 12 -14.35 -13.70 18.50
N VAL A 13 -13.41 -13.45 17.58
CA VAL A 13 -13.14 -12.13 17.04
C VAL A 13 -13.33 -12.21 15.53
N GLU A 14 -14.27 -11.45 15.00
CA GLU A 14 -14.48 -11.35 13.56
C GLU A 14 -13.61 -10.24 12.97
N ILE A 15 -12.63 -10.65 12.16
CA ILE A 15 -11.76 -9.73 11.42
C ILE A 15 -12.19 -9.73 9.95
N GLY A 16 -12.65 -8.58 9.47
CA GLY A 16 -12.91 -8.33 8.07
C GLY A 16 -11.71 -7.76 7.32
N GLN A 17 -11.89 -7.59 6.01
CA GLN A 17 -10.96 -6.85 5.16
C GLN A 17 -11.62 -5.61 4.58
N GLU A 18 -10.87 -4.52 4.54
CA GLU A 18 -11.25 -3.24 3.97
C GLU A 18 -10.17 -2.83 2.96
N ASN A 19 -10.55 -2.32 1.79
CA ASN A 19 -9.59 -1.80 0.83
C ASN A 19 -9.44 -0.30 1.01
N LEU A 20 -8.24 0.17 1.34
CA LEU A 20 -7.91 1.58 1.45
C LEU A 20 -6.79 1.92 0.47
N VAL A 21 -7.12 2.73 -0.55
CA VAL A 21 -6.17 3.21 -1.58
C VAL A 21 -5.37 2.06 -2.21
N GLY A 22 -6.06 0.95 -2.52
CA GLY A 22 -5.45 -0.25 -3.13
C GLY A 22 -4.68 -1.16 -2.16
N THR A 23 -4.69 -0.86 -0.86
CA THR A 23 -4.10 -1.69 0.19
C THR A 23 -5.19 -2.36 1.00
N LYS A 24 -5.17 -3.70 1.09
CA LYS A 24 -6.10 -4.46 1.94
C LYS A 24 -5.68 -4.36 3.40
N LEU A 25 -6.55 -3.81 4.23
CA LEU A 25 -6.35 -3.59 5.65
C LEU A 25 -7.33 -4.44 6.48
N PRO A 26 -6.88 -5.00 7.61
CA PRO A 26 -7.79 -5.68 8.53
C PRO A 26 -8.69 -4.66 9.25
N VAL A 27 -9.91 -5.08 9.56
CA VAL A 27 -10.86 -4.33 10.39
C VAL A 27 -11.53 -5.27 11.38
N ALA A 28 -11.53 -4.94 12.67
CA ALA A 28 -12.30 -5.68 13.65
C ALA A 28 -13.78 -5.30 13.48
N LYS A 29 -14.63 -6.30 13.17
CA LYS A 29 -16.07 -6.10 13.00
C LYS A 29 -16.84 -6.31 14.30
N GLN A 30 -16.58 -7.43 14.96
CA GLN A 30 -17.27 -7.80 16.18
C GLN A 30 -16.38 -8.66 17.07
N VAL A 31 -16.49 -8.46 18.39
CA VAL A 31 -15.88 -9.33 19.41
C VAL A 31 -17.02 -9.95 20.20
N ALA A 32 -17.13 -11.27 20.16
CA ALA A 32 -18.09 -12.02 20.95
C ALA A 32 -17.46 -12.47 22.27
N PHE A 33 -18.17 -12.29 23.37
CA PHE A 33 -17.74 -12.65 24.71
C PHE A 33 -18.65 -13.72 25.31
N ASP A 34 -18.06 -14.67 26.02
CA ASP A 34 -18.72 -15.61 26.90
C ASP A 34 -18.54 -15.16 28.35
N VAL A 35 -19.66 -14.92 29.02
CA VAL A 35 -19.68 -14.62 30.46
C VAL A 35 -19.99 -15.92 31.20
N ALA A 36 -19.11 -16.34 32.10
CA ALA A 36 -19.34 -17.52 32.92
C ALA A 36 -20.46 -17.23 33.92
N GLU A 37 -21.36 -18.20 34.14
CA GLU A 37 -22.42 -18.07 35.14
C GLU A 37 -21.83 -17.96 36.55
N TYR A 38 -22.23 -16.92 37.28
CA TYR A 38 -21.92 -16.72 38.69
C TYR A 38 -23.22 -16.52 39.48
N SER A 39 -23.23 -16.98 40.73
CA SER A 39 -24.40 -16.80 41.60
C SER A 39 -24.52 -15.33 42.01
N ARG A 40 -25.52 -14.64 41.44
CA ARG A 40 -25.91 -13.26 41.82
C ARG A 40 -26.41 -13.14 43.26
N MET A 41 -26.73 -14.27 43.90
CA MET A 41 -27.16 -14.33 45.29
C MET A 41 -25.97 -14.36 46.26
N VAL A 42 -24.78 -14.75 45.77
CA VAL A 42 -23.53 -14.84 46.56
C VAL A 42 -22.57 -13.70 46.21
N MET A 43 -22.60 -13.19 44.98
CA MET A 43 -21.75 -12.08 44.54
C MET A 43 -22.43 -10.71 44.68
N THR A 44 -21.63 -9.69 45.00
CA THR A 44 -22.07 -8.32 45.18
C THR A 44 -22.38 -7.62 43.85
N PHE A 45 -23.27 -6.62 43.88
CA PHE A 45 -23.73 -5.85 42.72
C PHE A 45 -22.62 -5.22 41.85
N TRP A 46 -21.43 -4.95 42.40
CA TRP A 46 -20.33 -4.34 41.65
C TRP A 46 -19.67 -5.30 40.63
N VAL A 47 -19.93 -6.60 40.73
CA VAL A 47 -19.37 -7.61 39.82
C VAL A 47 -19.91 -7.46 38.39
N ASP A 48 -21.16 -7.05 38.23
CA ASP A 48 -21.77 -6.80 36.92
C ASP A 48 -21.02 -5.66 36.19
N LEU A 49 -20.77 -4.56 36.91
CA LEU A 49 -19.98 -3.43 36.40
C LEU A 49 -18.54 -3.84 36.08
N LEU A 50 -17.93 -4.72 36.88
CA LEU A 50 -16.60 -5.25 36.59
C LEU A 50 -16.60 -6.01 35.26
N ILE A 51 -17.58 -6.89 35.04
CA ILE A 51 -17.68 -7.71 33.82
C ILE A 51 -17.82 -6.82 32.58
N GLU A 52 -18.67 -5.80 32.63
CA GLU A 52 -18.82 -4.82 31.53
C GLU A 52 -17.51 -4.10 31.22
N ASN A 53 -16.80 -3.63 32.25
CA ASN A 53 -15.51 -2.97 32.07
C ASN A 53 -14.44 -3.93 31.51
N MET A 54 -14.43 -5.19 31.94
CA MET A 54 -13.51 -6.19 31.43
C MET A 54 -13.77 -6.51 29.95
N GLN A 55 -15.03 -6.63 29.53
CA GLN A 55 -15.39 -6.80 28.12
C GLN A 55 -14.93 -5.60 27.28
N ARG A 56 -15.19 -4.38 27.75
CA ARG A 56 -14.78 -3.15 27.07
C ARG A 56 -13.26 -3.01 26.94
N MET A 57 -12.53 -3.34 28.00
CA MET A 57 -11.06 -3.36 27.96
C MET A 57 -10.53 -4.40 26.95
N ALA A 58 -11.14 -5.59 26.91
CA ALA A 58 -10.77 -6.63 25.96
C ALA A 58 -11.05 -6.20 24.51
N GLU A 59 -12.21 -5.58 24.24
CA GLU A 59 -12.55 -5.03 22.94
C GLU A 59 -11.56 -3.95 22.49
N LEU A 60 -11.23 -3.00 23.37
CA LEU A 60 -10.23 -1.96 23.09
C LEU A 60 -8.85 -2.54 22.80
N ASN A 61 -8.45 -3.61 23.49
CA ASN A 61 -7.19 -4.29 23.22
C ASN A 61 -7.16 -4.93 21.83
N VAL A 62 -8.25 -5.59 21.41
CA VAL A 62 -8.39 -6.15 20.06
C VAL A 62 -8.33 -5.04 19.01
N LEU A 63 -9.07 -3.95 19.22
CA LEU A 63 -9.04 -2.79 18.34
C LEU A 63 -7.63 -2.20 18.23
N LYS A 64 -6.92 -2.05 19.36
CA LYS A 64 -5.54 -1.56 19.38
C LYS A 64 -4.62 -2.44 18.53
N GLN A 65 -4.71 -3.76 18.69
CA GLN A 65 -3.90 -4.70 17.90
C GLN A 65 -4.18 -4.59 16.41
N VAL A 66 -5.45 -4.54 16.00
CA VAL A 66 -5.83 -4.36 14.59
C VAL A 66 -5.34 -3.01 14.05
N ARG A 67 -5.45 -1.93 14.83
CA ARG A 67 -4.97 -0.61 14.40
C ARG A 67 -3.45 -0.59 14.25
N MET A 68 -2.70 -1.22 15.15
CA MET A 68 -1.25 -1.37 15.02
C MET A 68 -0.86 -2.15 13.76
N GLU A 69 -1.58 -3.24 13.46
CA GLU A 69 -1.41 -4.01 12.23
C GLU A 69 -1.63 -3.13 10.99
N ARG A 70 -2.72 -2.36 10.97
CA ARG A 70 -3.02 -1.44 9.87
C ARG A 70 -1.89 -0.43 9.63
N VAL A 71 -1.37 0.18 10.69
CA VAL A 71 -0.26 1.13 10.59
C VAL A 71 0.98 0.48 9.98
N ARG A 72 1.31 -0.75 10.38
CA ARG A 72 2.46 -1.48 9.84
C ARG A 72 2.32 -1.77 8.34
N ILE A 73 1.14 -2.22 7.92
CA ILE A 73 0.85 -2.51 6.51
C ILE A 73 0.95 -1.21 5.69
N LEU A 74 0.37 -0.12 6.19
CA LEU A 74 0.42 1.18 5.52
C LEU A 74 1.84 1.73 5.41
N ASP A 75 2.66 1.59 6.46
CA ASP A 75 4.06 2.02 6.41
C ASP A 75 4.85 1.25 5.33
N HIS A 76 4.65 -0.07 5.24
CA HIS A 76 5.26 -0.86 4.18
C HIS A 76 4.78 -0.44 2.78
N ALA A 77 3.48 -0.18 2.62
CA ALA A 77 2.91 0.30 1.37
C ALA A 77 3.47 1.68 0.98
N ALA A 78 3.55 2.61 1.93
CA ALA A 78 4.11 3.94 1.75
C ALA A 78 5.59 3.86 1.31
N ARG A 79 6.41 3.04 2.00
CA ARG A 79 7.81 2.83 1.62
C ARG A 79 7.95 2.32 0.18
N ARG A 80 7.11 1.37 -0.24
CA ARG A 80 7.11 0.83 -1.61
C ARG A 80 6.75 1.90 -2.64
N ILE A 81 5.79 2.76 -2.33
CA ILE A 81 5.40 3.88 -3.19
C ILE A 81 6.57 4.87 -3.32
N THR A 82 7.19 5.26 -2.20
CA THR A 82 8.36 6.16 -2.20
C THR A 82 9.52 5.59 -3.00
N GLN A 83 9.81 4.29 -2.84
CA GLN A 83 10.84 3.61 -3.63
C GLN A 83 10.53 3.66 -5.14
N ARG A 84 9.26 3.48 -5.53
CA ARG A 84 8.85 3.61 -6.93
C ARG A 84 9.06 5.02 -7.44
N VAL A 85 8.62 6.04 -6.70
CA VAL A 85 8.81 7.45 -7.09
C VAL A 85 10.30 7.74 -7.29
N ASN A 86 11.15 7.31 -6.36
CA ASN A 86 12.60 7.47 -6.49
C ASN A 86 13.17 6.74 -7.72
N LEU A 87 12.72 5.51 -7.99
CA LEU A 87 13.13 4.76 -9.18
C LEU A 87 12.75 5.51 -10.47
N PHE A 88 11.55 6.09 -10.51
CA PHE A 88 11.11 6.89 -11.66
C PHE A 88 11.94 8.15 -11.82
N GLU A 89 12.02 8.97 -10.77
CA GLU A 89 12.71 10.26 -10.80
C GLU A 89 14.21 10.13 -11.09
N LYS A 90 14.87 9.17 -10.46
CA LYS A 90 16.34 9.11 -10.46
C LYS A 90 16.91 8.19 -11.52
N VAL A 91 16.13 7.23 -12.02
CA VAL A 91 16.64 6.21 -12.95
C VAL A 91 15.85 6.18 -14.26
N LEU A 92 14.54 5.91 -14.20
CA LEU A 92 13.77 5.62 -15.41
C LEU A 92 13.55 6.85 -16.28
N ILE A 93 13.19 7.99 -15.69
CA ILE A 93 12.97 9.24 -16.43
C ILE A 93 14.27 9.70 -17.10
N PRO A 94 15.41 9.85 -16.38
CA PRO A 94 16.67 10.25 -17.01
C PRO A 94 17.14 9.30 -18.10
N LYS A 95 16.98 7.98 -17.90
CA LYS A 95 17.34 6.97 -18.91
C LYS A 95 16.45 7.08 -20.15
N ALA A 96 15.15 7.33 -19.97
CA ALA A 96 14.23 7.54 -21.08
C ALA A 96 14.59 8.79 -21.88
N GLU A 97 14.89 9.91 -21.22
CA GLU A 97 15.33 11.15 -21.86
C GLU A 97 16.63 10.96 -22.66
N GLN A 98 17.59 10.23 -22.10
CA GLN A 98 18.84 9.92 -22.81
C GLN A 98 18.58 9.08 -24.06
N ASN A 99 17.68 8.10 -23.98
CA ASN A 99 17.31 7.26 -25.12
C ASN A 99 16.59 8.07 -26.20
N ILE A 100 15.65 8.94 -25.81
CA ILE A 100 14.96 9.85 -26.74
C ILE A 100 15.99 10.74 -27.44
N ARG A 101 16.95 11.31 -26.70
CA ARG A 101 18.01 12.14 -27.30
C ARG A 101 18.84 11.37 -28.34
N LYS A 102 19.20 10.12 -28.07
CA LYS A 102 19.93 9.27 -29.03
C LYS A 102 19.12 9.02 -30.30
N ILE A 103 17.83 8.72 -30.16
CA ILE A 103 16.92 8.51 -31.29
C ILE A 103 16.83 9.78 -32.14
N VAL A 104 16.66 10.95 -31.51
CA VAL A 104 16.59 12.24 -32.21
C VAL A 104 17.87 12.56 -32.98
N ILE A 105 19.05 12.33 -32.38
CA ILE A 105 20.34 12.55 -33.06
C ILE A 105 20.43 11.65 -34.30
N PHE A 106 20.10 10.36 -34.16
CA PHE A 106 20.14 9.42 -35.27
C PHE A 106 19.20 9.82 -36.42
N LEU A 107 17.97 10.24 -36.11
CA LEU A 107 17.01 10.74 -37.10
C LEU A 107 17.51 12.00 -37.81
N SER A 108 18.07 12.96 -37.07
CA SER A 108 18.63 14.18 -37.66
C SER A 108 19.80 13.88 -38.60
N ASP A 109 20.65 12.92 -38.25
CA ASP A 109 21.78 12.52 -39.11
C ASP A 109 21.31 11.79 -40.36
N GLN A 110 20.28 10.96 -40.26
CA GLN A 110 19.60 10.33 -41.40
C GLN A 110 19.04 11.36 -42.38
N GLU A 111 18.35 12.39 -41.88
CA GLU A 111 17.79 13.48 -42.68
C GLU A 111 18.89 14.27 -43.40
N ARG A 112 19.95 14.68 -42.68
CA ARG A 112 21.10 15.37 -43.28
C ARG A 112 21.76 14.54 -44.38
N ALA A 113 21.97 13.24 -44.12
CA ALA A 113 22.55 12.34 -45.10
C ALA A 113 21.65 12.22 -46.35
N ALA A 114 20.33 12.21 -46.19
CA ALA A 114 19.40 12.20 -47.32
C ALA A 114 19.51 13.47 -48.19
N VAL A 115 19.58 14.67 -47.56
CA VAL A 115 19.75 15.93 -48.30
C VAL A 115 21.06 15.98 -49.07
N VAL A 116 22.16 15.53 -48.46
CA VAL A 116 23.48 15.46 -49.12
C VAL A 116 23.42 14.52 -50.32
N ARG A 117 22.83 13.33 -50.18
CA ARG A 117 22.63 12.40 -51.29
C ARG A 117 21.83 13.03 -52.43
N SER A 118 20.75 13.73 -52.13
CA SER A 118 19.94 14.45 -53.12
C SER A 118 20.72 15.55 -53.84
N LYS A 119 21.57 16.31 -53.13
CA LYS A 119 22.46 17.32 -53.74
C LYS A 119 23.48 16.69 -54.69
N ILE A 120 24.12 15.59 -54.29
CA ILE A 120 25.09 14.86 -55.12
C ILE A 120 24.41 14.33 -56.39
N ALA A 121 23.24 13.69 -56.25
CA ALA A 121 22.49 13.17 -57.38
C ALA A 121 22.12 14.28 -58.38
N LYS A 122 21.69 15.45 -57.88
CA LYS A 122 21.39 16.62 -58.71
C LYS A 122 22.62 17.14 -59.46
N ASN A 123 23.75 17.32 -58.79
CA ASN A 123 24.99 17.79 -59.43
C ASN A 123 25.46 16.82 -60.53
N LYS A 124 25.43 15.51 -60.25
CA LYS A 124 25.81 14.49 -61.23
C LYS A 124 24.88 14.47 -62.46
N SER A 125 23.58 14.74 -62.26
CA SER A 125 22.63 14.87 -63.37
C SER A 125 22.91 16.10 -64.24
N LEU A 126 23.35 17.21 -63.64
CA LEU A 126 23.68 18.44 -64.36
C LEU A 126 24.98 18.29 -65.16
N GLU A 127 25.99 17.61 -64.62
CA GLU A 127 27.23 17.28 -65.35
C GLU A 127 26.95 16.39 -66.57
N LYS A 128 25.98 15.49 -66.49
CA LYS A 128 25.62 14.58 -67.60
C LYS A 128 24.82 15.26 -68.72
N HIS A 129 24.20 16.40 -68.44
CA HIS A 129 23.45 17.21 -69.41
C HIS A 129 24.28 18.37 -70.00
N ARG A 130 25.56 18.44 -69.68
CA ARG A 130 26.53 19.40 -70.20
C ARG A 130 27.42 18.72 -71.24
#